data_AF-A0A529SAQ1-F1
#
_entry.id   AF-A0A529SAQ1-F1
#
_cell.length_a   1.000
_cell.length_b   1.000
_cell.length_c   1.000
_cell.angle_alpha   90.00
_cell.angle_beta   90.00
_cell.angle_gamma   90.00
#
_symmetry.space_group_name_H-M   'P 1'
#
loop_
_entity.id
_entity.type
_entity.pdbx_description
1 polymer ?
#
loop_
_entity_poly.entity_id
_entity_poly.type
_entity_poly.pdbx_seq_one_letter_code
_entity_poly.pdbx_strand_id
1 'polypeptide(L)'
;RLDGKELTGLAAHDVPKAGVAYVPQGRRLFAEMTVAENIEIGLMARGKGKQTRENVLDLFPLLRERLKQRSGTLSGGEQQMLAMARALCLE
;
A
#
# COMPACT_ATOMS: atom_id res chain seq x y z
N ARG A 1 11.39 8.74 17.79
CA ARG A 1 12.38 7.80 17.20
C ARG A 1 11.71 6.48 16.83
N LEU A 2 12.18 5.81 15.77
CA LEU A 2 11.82 4.45 15.36
C LEU A 2 13.13 3.71 15.06
N ASP A 3 13.36 2.53 15.65
CA ASP A 3 14.60 1.75 15.52
C ASP A 3 15.88 2.60 15.70
N GLY A 4 15.85 3.50 16.69
CA GLY A 4 16.94 4.45 16.99
C GLY A 4 17.01 5.69 16.08
N LYS A 5 16.31 5.72 14.94
CA LYS A 5 16.27 6.84 14.01
C LYS A 5 15.28 7.93 14.47
N GLU A 6 15.73 9.18 14.53
CA GLU A 6 14.85 10.32 14.80
C GLU A 6 13.96 10.58 13.58
N LEU A 7 12.66 10.75 13.82
CA LEU A 7 11.68 11.03 12.76
C LEU A 7 11.13 12.45 12.85
N THR A 8 11.26 13.09 14.01
CA THR A 8 10.78 14.45 14.25
C THR A 8 11.56 15.43 13.37
N GLY A 9 10.86 16.32 12.68
CA GLY A 9 11.47 17.32 11.77
C GLY A 9 11.87 16.79 10.39
N LEU A 10 11.72 15.49 10.11
CA LEU A 10 11.86 14.98 8.74
C LEU A 10 10.76 15.55 7.84
N ALA A 11 11.10 15.79 6.57
CA ALA A 11 10.09 16.08 5.56
C ALA A 11 9.16 14.87 5.40
N ALA A 12 7.87 15.11 5.16
CA ALA A 12 6.86 14.03 5.12
C ALA A 12 7.18 12.94 4.08
N HIS A 13 7.85 13.28 2.98
CA HIS A 13 8.25 12.32 1.94
C HIS A 13 9.48 11.47 2.31
N ASP A 14 10.21 11.83 3.37
CA ASP A 14 11.34 11.05 3.88
C ASP A 14 10.94 10.04 4.95
N VAL A 15 9.79 10.24 5.61
CA VAL A 15 9.26 9.34 6.65
C VAL A 15 9.05 7.90 6.13
N PRO A 16 8.48 7.66 4.93
CA PRO A 16 8.35 6.30 4.40
C PRO A 16 9.67 5.57 4.14
N LYS A 17 10.77 6.29 3.92
CA LYS A 17 12.11 5.71 3.76
C LYS A 17 12.64 5.16 5.08
N ALA A 18 12.06 5.56 6.21
CA ALA A 18 12.38 5.03 7.54
C ALA A 18 11.52 3.81 7.92
N GLY A 19 10.77 3.21 6.98
CA GLY A 19 9.93 2.04 7.25
C GLY A 19 8.55 2.37 7.81
N VAL A 20 8.13 3.64 7.77
CA VAL A 20 6.81 4.05 8.26
C VAL A 20 5.82 4.16 7.10
N ALA A 21 4.80 3.31 7.12
CA ALA A 21 3.66 3.43 6.22
C ALA A 21 2.48 4.12 6.93
N TYR A 22 1.70 4.90 6.18
CA TYR A 22 0.51 5.59 6.72
C TYR A 22 -0.72 5.31 5.86
N VAL A 23 -1.79 4.85 6.49
CA VAL A 23 -3.10 4.64 5.86
C VAL A 23 -4.08 5.69 6.41
N PRO A 24 -4.39 6.76 5.67
CA PRO A 24 -5.29 7.81 6.14
C PRO A 24 -6.74 7.31 6.21
N GLN A 25 -7.55 7.99 7.04
CA GLN A 25 -9.00 7.87 6.97
C GLN A 25 -9.50 8.20 5.56
N GLY A 26 -10.51 7.45 5.09
CA GLY A 26 -10.99 7.54 3.70
C GLY A 26 -10.10 6.83 2.67
N ARG A 27 -9.01 6.16 3.09
CA ARG A 27 -8.18 5.20 2.31
C ARG A 27 -7.35 5.81 1.18
N ARG A 28 -7.82 6.91 0.56
CA ARG A 28 -7.19 7.63 -0.56
C ARG A 28 -6.63 6.68 -1.62
N LEU A 29 -7.47 5.73 -2.05
CA LEU A 29 -7.18 4.87 -3.20
C LEU A 29 -7.42 5.63 -4.50
N PHE A 30 -6.73 5.22 -5.55
CA PHE A 30 -6.98 5.73 -6.89
C PHE A 30 -8.17 4.97 -7.49
N ALA A 31 -9.37 5.51 -7.29
CA ALA A 31 -10.64 4.81 -7.55
C ALA A 31 -10.78 4.28 -8.99
N GLU A 32 -10.25 5.00 -9.97
CA GLU A 32 -10.28 4.62 -11.39
C GLU A 32 -9.25 3.55 -11.76
N MET A 33 -8.25 3.33 -10.90
CA MET A 33 -7.21 2.33 -11.09
C MET A 33 -7.68 0.98 -10.55
N THR A 34 -7.16 -0.08 -11.15
CA THR A 34 -7.37 -1.45 -10.72
C THR A 34 -6.69 -1.73 -9.38
N VAL A 35 -7.08 -2.83 -8.75
CA VAL A 35 -6.40 -3.38 -7.57
C VAL A 35 -4.90 -3.57 -7.85
N ALA A 36 -4.54 -4.16 -8.99
CA ALA A 36 -3.16 -4.40 -9.37
C ALA A 36 -2.36 -3.08 -9.47
N GLU A 37 -2.92 -2.07 -10.13
CA GLU A 37 -2.24 -0.79 -10.32
C GLU A 37 -2.10 -0.01 -8.99
N ASN A 38 -3.09 -0.09 -8.10
CA ASN A 38 -2.97 0.50 -6.75
C ASN A 38 -1.84 -0.15 -5.94
N ILE A 39 -1.65 -1.48 -6.06
CA ILE A 39 -0.54 -2.20 -5.41
C ILE A 39 0.79 -1.79 -6.04
N GLU A 40 0.85 -1.68 -7.38
CA GLU A 40 2.05 -1.28 -8.11
C GLU A 40 2.57 0.10 -7.68
N ILE A 41 1.67 1.07 -7.45
CA ILE A 41 2.04 2.38 -6.91
C ILE A 41 2.79 2.25 -5.57
N GLY A 42 2.36 1.33 -4.70
CA GLY A 42 3.03 1.08 -3.42
C GLY A 42 4.44 0.50 -3.59
N LEU A 43 4.60 -0.42 -4.54
CA LEU A 43 5.87 -1.10 -4.83
C LEU A 43 6.93 -0.14 -5.42
N MET A 44 6.50 0.78 -6.29
CA MET A 44 7.39 1.79 -6.89
C MET A 44 8.06 2.70 -5.84
N ALA A 45 7.39 3.00 -4.73
CA ALA A 45 7.89 3.92 -3.72
C ALA A 45 9.16 3.42 -2.98
N ARG A 46 9.44 2.11 -2.97
CA ARG A 46 10.64 1.52 -2.36
C ARG A 46 11.49 0.70 -3.34
N GLY A 47 11.16 0.71 -4.63
CA GLY A 47 11.84 -0.12 -5.64
C GLY A 47 11.68 -1.63 -5.39
N LYS A 48 10.60 -2.03 -4.72
CA LYS A 48 10.33 -3.43 -4.39
C LYS A 48 9.64 -4.11 -5.57
N GLY A 49 10.04 -5.35 -5.83
CA GLY A 49 9.64 -6.08 -7.03
C GLY A 49 8.55 -7.13 -6.82
N LYS A 50 8.55 -8.11 -7.72
CA LYS A 50 7.58 -9.20 -7.78
C LYS A 50 7.42 -9.98 -6.47
N GLN A 51 8.49 -10.21 -5.71
CA GLN A 51 8.41 -10.97 -4.46
C GLN A 51 7.54 -10.27 -3.41
N THR A 52 7.69 -8.96 -3.22
CA THR A 52 6.87 -8.18 -2.27
C THR A 52 5.41 -8.19 -2.69
N ARG A 53 5.14 -8.09 -4.00
CA ARG A 53 3.80 -8.22 -4.53
C ARG A 53 3.15 -9.55 -4.15
N GLU A 54 3.85 -10.67 -4.36
CA GLU A 54 3.32 -11.99 -4.02
C GLU A 54 3.06 -12.11 -2.51
N ASN A 55 4.01 -11.68 -1.66
CA ASN A 55 3.83 -11.70 -0.21
C ASN A 55 2.58 -10.92 0.24
N VAL A 56 2.35 -9.73 -0.34
CA VAL A 56 1.16 -8.92 -0.04
C VAL A 56 -0.12 -9.60 -0.51
N LEU A 57 -0.09 -10.25 -1.68
CA LEU A 57 -1.25 -10.98 -2.22
C LEU A 57 -1.54 -12.28 -1.46
N ASP A 58 -0.54 -12.87 -0.81
CA ASP A 58 -0.72 -14.04 0.08
C ASP A 58 -1.39 -13.64 1.40
N LEU A 59 -1.11 -12.43 1.91
CA LEU A 59 -1.81 -11.85 3.06
C LEU A 59 -3.26 -11.46 2.73
N PHE A 60 -3.52 -11.07 1.49
CA PHE A 60 -4.82 -10.60 1.02
C PHE A 60 -5.29 -11.37 -0.22
N PRO A 61 -5.62 -12.67 -0.09
CA PRO A 61 -5.97 -13.52 -1.24
C PRO A 61 -7.18 -13.00 -2.02
N LEU A 62 -8.10 -12.32 -1.35
CA LEU A 62 -9.25 -11.67 -1.96
C LEU A 62 -8.86 -10.59 -2.99
N LEU A 63 -7.75 -9.89 -2.79
CA LEU A 63 -7.22 -8.92 -3.75
C LEU A 63 -6.59 -9.61 -4.96
N ARG A 64 -6.01 -10.81 -4.78
CA ARG A 64 -5.45 -11.64 -5.87
C ARG A 64 -6.53 -12.02 -6.88
N GLU A 65 -7.71 -12.39 -6.39
CA GLU A 65 -8.88 -12.72 -7.23
C GLU A 65 -9.41 -11.51 -8.01
N ARG A 66 -9.11 -10.28 -7.53
CA ARG A 66 -9.70 -9.03 -8.04
C ARG A 66 -8.69 -8.07 -8.65
N LEU A 67 -7.51 -8.57 -9.02
CA LEU A 67 -6.43 -7.74 -9.57
C LEU A 67 -6.88 -6.80 -10.71
N LYS A 68 -7.84 -7.23 -11.54
CA LYS A 68 -8.35 -6.46 -12.69
C LYS A 68 -9.54 -5.55 -12.34
N GLN A 69 -10.10 -5.65 -11.14
CA GLN A 69 -11.26 -4.86 -10.72
C GLN A 69 -10.82 -3.44 -10.35
N ARG A 70 -11.58 -2.42 -10.76
CA ARG A 70 -11.36 -1.02 -10.35
C ARG A 70 -11.59 -0.87 -8.85
N SER A 71 -10.67 -0.20 -8.15
CA SER A 71 -10.72 -0.10 -6.69
C SER A 71 -11.95 0.66 -6.18
N GLY A 72 -12.47 1.60 -6.97
CA GLY A 72 -13.69 2.35 -6.64
C GLY A 72 -14.96 1.49 -6.56
N THR A 73 -14.95 0.30 -7.19
CA THR A 73 -16.10 -0.63 -7.18
C THR A 73 -16.06 -1.64 -6.04
N LEU A 74 -14.97 -1.68 -5.29
CA LEU A 74 -14.83 -2.54 -4.11
C LEU A 74 -15.73 -2.02 -2.97
N SER A 75 -16.20 -2.93 -2.13
CA SER A 75 -16.83 -2.59 -0.86
C SER A 75 -15.88 -1.81 0.05
N GLY A 76 -16.41 -1.08 1.04
CA GLY A 76 -15.58 -0.30 1.96
C GLY A 76 -14.55 -1.13 2.74
N GLY A 77 -14.85 -2.39 3.04
CA GLY A 77 -13.92 -3.33 3.69
C GLY A 77 -12.80 -3.78 2.75
N GLU A 78 -13.13 -4.07 1.49
CA GLU A 78 -12.16 -4.43 0.46
C GLU A 78 -11.26 -3.26 0.08
N GLN A 79 -11.80 -2.04 0.02
CA GLN A 79 -11.00 -0.83 -0.14
C GLN A 79 -10.05 -0.62 1.05
N GLN A 80 -10.48 -0.93 2.28
CA GLN A 80 -9.59 -0.89 3.44
C GLN A 80 -8.46 -1.90 3.29
N MET A 81 -8.77 -3.11 2.87
CA MET A 81 -7.80 -4.17 2.59
C MET A 81 -6.76 -3.74 1.55
N LEU A 82 -7.21 -3.16 0.43
CA LEU A 82 -6.31 -2.64 -0.61
C LEU A 82 -5.42 -1.49 -0.12
N ALA A 83 -5.95 -0.61 0.73
CA ALA A 83 -5.15 0.46 1.32
C ALA A 83 -4.05 -0.09 2.26
N MET A 84 -4.36 -1.14 3.03
CA MET A 84 -3.37 -1.86 3.85
C MET A 84 -2.34 -2.58 2.97
N ALA A 85 -2.76 -3.27 1.91
CA ALA A 85 -1.88 -3.92 0.94
C ALA A 85 -0.87 -2.93 0.32
N ARG A 86 -1.32 -1.75 -0.11
CA ARG A 86 -0.45 -0.70 -0.65
C ARG A 86 0.55 -0.17 0.38
N ALA A 87 0.15 -0.07 1.65
CA ALA A 87 1.04 0.34 2.74
C ALA A 87 2.11 -0.72 3.04
N LEU A 88 1.76 -2.01 3.05
CA LEU A 88 2.72 -3.10 3.25
C LEU A 88 3.74 -3.24 2.11
N CYS A 89 3.45 -2.70 0.92
CA CYS A 89 4.46 -2.62 -0.14
C CYS A 89 5.67 -1.74 0.22
N LEU A 90 5.55 -0.90 1.25
CA LEU A 90 6.61 -0.03 1.76
C LEU A 90 7.52 -0.69 2.80
N GLU A 91 7.06 -1.78 3.42
CA GLU A 91 7.86 -2.62 4.30
C GLU A 91 8.92 -3.33 3.48
#